data_AF-A0A6B9P2F6-F1
#
_entry.id   AF-A0A6B9P2F6-F1
#
_cell.length_a   1.000
_cell.length_b   1.000
_cell.length_c   1.000
_cell.angle_alpha   90.00
_cell.angle_beta   90.00
_cell.angle_gamma   90.00
#
_symmetry.space_group_name_H-M   'P 1'
#
loop_
_entity.id
_entity.type
_entity.pdbx_description
1 polymer ?
#
loop_
_entity_poly.entity_id
_entity_poly.type
_entity_poly.pdbx_seq_one_letter_code
_entity_poly.pdbx_strand_id
1 'polypeptide(L)'
;KRRLNALGPGGLSRERAGFEVRDVHPSHYGRMCPIETPEGPNIGLIGSLASYGRVNAFGFIETPYRKVIEGVVTDDVDYLTADEEDRFVIAQANATLSEEMRFEES
;
A
#
# COMPACT_ATOMS: atom_id res chain seq x y z
N LYS A 1 11.99 -0.76 -13.47
CA LYS A 1 12.12 -2.04 -12.73
C LYS A 1 11.54 -1.82 -11.33
N ARG A 2 10.43 -2.49 -10.95
CA ARG A 2 9.65 -2.23 -9.71
C ARG A 2 9.30 -3.53 -8.93
N ARG A 3 10.08 -4.60 -9.14
CA ARG A 3 9.79 -5.94 -8.59
C ARG A 3 10.24 -6.05 -7.14
N LEU A 4 9.38 -6.61 -6.29
CA LEU A 4 9.63 -6.96 -4.89
C LEU A 4 9.76 -8.49 -4.80
N ASN A 5 10.80 -9.00 -4.14
CA ASN A 5 11.08 -10.43 -4.06
C ASN A 5 11.38 -10.84 -2.61
N ALA A 6 10.57 -11.74 -2.06
CA ALA A 6 10.76 -12.28 -0.72
C ALA A 6 11.78 -13.44 -0.68
N LEU A 7 12.24 -13.93 -1.84
CA LEU A 7 13.15 -15.05 -1.97
C LEU A 7 14.60 -14.61 -2.14
N GLY A 8 15.51 -15.37 -1.54
CA GLY A 8 16.95 -15.18 -1.68
C GLY A 8 17.68 -15.31 -0.35
N PRO A 9 19.02 -15.12 -0.34
CA PRO A 9 19.80 -15.11 0.89
C PRO A 9 19.26 -14.07 1.88
N GLY A 10 18.95 -14.50 3.11
CA GLY A 10 18.34 -13.64 4.14
C GLY A 10 16.82 -13.47 4.04
N GLY A 11 16.19 -13.96 2.96
CA GLY A 11 14.74 -14.02 2.79
C GLY A 11 14.19 -15.42 3.03
N LEU A 12 13.03 -15.71 2.44
CA LEU A 12 12.37 -17.00 2.56
C LEU A 12 12.95 -18.02 1.56
N SER A 13 13.06 -19.28 1.98
CA SER A 13 13.18 -20.40 1.05
C SER A 13 11.78 -20.81 0.57
N ARG A 14 11.63 -21.19 -0.70
CA ARG A 14 10.33 -21.58 -1.28
C ARG A 14 9.57 -22.64 -0.47
N GLU A 15 10.29 -23.63 0.06
CA GLU A 15 9.71 -24.74 0.84
C GLU A 15 9.21 -24.33 2.24
N ARG A 16 9.69 -23.19 2.76
CA ARG A 16 9.30 -22.66 4.09
C ARG A 16 8.27 -21.54 3.99
N ALA A 17 7.92 -21.12 2.78
CA ALA A 17 6.91 -20.09 2.56
C ALA A 17 5.51 -20.71 2.53
N GLY A 18 4.88 -20.76 3.71
CA GLY A 18 3.51 -21.23 3.90
C GLY A 18 2.47 -20.34 3.21
N PHE A 19 1.19 -20.65 3.42
CA PHE A 19 0.09 -19.92 2.80
C PHE A 19 -0.01 -18.47 3.31
N GLU A 20 0.13 -18.25 4.62
CA GLU A 20 -0.06 -16.94 5.26
C GLU A 20 0.87 -15.83 4.70
N VAL A 21 2.10 -16.18 4.30
CA VAL A 21 3.07 -15.22 3.74
C VAL A 21 2.84 -14.90 2.27
N ARG A 22 1.92 -15.62 1.60
CA ARG A 22 1.58 -15.45 0.18
C ARG A 22 0.28 -14.68 0.00
N ASP A 23 -0.54 -14.63 1.02
CA ASP A 23 -1.83 -13.94 1.00
C ASP A 23 -1.66 -12.42 0.97
N VAL A 24 -2.69 -11.74 0.48
CA VAL A 24 -2.71 -10.27 0.42
C VAL A 24 -3.07 -9.73 1.80
N HIS A 25 -2.14 -8.99 2.41
CA HIS A 25 -2.39 -8.28 3.65
C HIS A 25 -3.00 -6.89 3.39
N PRO A 26 -3.91 -6.37 4.23
CA PRO A 26 -4.49 -5.03 4.05
C PRO A 26 -3.45 -3.91 3.92
N SER A 27 -2.34 -3.99 4.65
CA SER A 27 -1.26 -3.00 4.57
C SER A 27 -0.57 -2.93 3.20
N HIS A 28 -0.80 -3.90 2.31
CA HIS A 28 -0.33 -3.85 0.92
C HIS A 28 -0.99 -2.72 0.12
N TYR A 29 -2.14 -2.18 0.56
CA TYR A 29 -2.85 -1.11 -0.13
C TYR A 29 -1.93 0.09 -0.40
N GLY A 30 -1.85 0.50 -1.67
CA GLY A 30 -0.96 1.58 -2.11
C GLY A 30 0.55 1.29 -2.09
N ARG A 31 0.98 0.13 -1.54
CA ARG A 31 2.39 -0.27 -1.35
C ARG A 31 2.81 -1.38 -2.30
N MET A 32 2.12 -2.51 -2.29
CA MET A 32 2.36 -3.67 -3.15
C MET A 32 1.12 -3.94 -3.99
N CYS A 33 1.29 -4.17 -5.29
CA CYS A 33 0.17 -4.52 -6.16
C CYS A 33 -0.40 -5.89 -5.76
N PRO A 34 -1.69 -5.98 -5.39
CA PRO A 34 -2.30 -7.25 -4.99
C PRO A 34 -2.62 -8.17 -6.18
N ILE A 35 -2.51 -7.65 -7.41
CA ILE A 35 -2.85 -8.36 -8.65
C ILE A 35 -1.61 -8.88 -9.36
N GLU A 36 -0.55 -8.07 -9.44
CA GLU A 36 0.64 -8.41 -10.21
C GLU A 36 1.59 -9.31 -9.42
N THR A 37 1.37 -10.61 -9.53
CA THR A 37 2.24 -11.68 -9.03
C THR A 37 2.38 -12.76 -10.10
N PRO A 38 3.51 -13.49 -10.20
CA PRO A 38 3.57 -14.69 -11.02
C PRO A 38 2.55 -15.72 -10.55
N GLU A 39 1.95 -16.43 -11.49
CA GLU A 39 1.14 -17.60 -11.20
C GLU A 39 2.03 -18.81 -10.83
N GLY A 40 1.45 -19.82 -10.18
CA GLY A 40 2.14 -21.06 -9.83
C GLY A 40 3.00 -20.95 -8.56
N PRO A 41 4.16 -21.63 -8.47
CA PRO A 41 4.90 -21.80 -7.20
C PRO A 41 5.40 -20.51 -6.54
N ASN A 42 5.51 -19.42 -7.31
CA ASN A 42 5.98 -18.11 -6.83
C ASN A 42 4.86 -17.13 -6.50
N ILE A 43 3.58 -17.55 -6.58
CA ILE A 43 2.45 -16.70 -6.24
C ILE A 43 2.58 -16.16 -4.81
N GLY A 44 2.41 -14.84 -4.66
CA GLY A 44 2.53 -14.11 -3.39
C GLY A 44 3.98 -13.86 -2.92
N LEU A 45 4.98 -14.49 -3.53
CA LEU A 45 6.39 -14.36 -3.13
C LEU A 45 7.16 -13.32 -3.95
N ILE A 46 6.61 -12.99 -5.12
CA ILE A 46 7.14 -11.99 -6.03
C ILE A 46 5.99 -11.08 -6.40
N GLY A 47 6.12 -9.80 -6.10
CA GLY A 47 5.14 -8.78 -6.45
C GLY A 47 5.78 -7.59 -7.14
N SER A 48 4.97 -6.59 -7.39
CA SER A 48 5.40 -5.29 -7.92
C SER A 48 5.00 -4.16 -6.99
N LEU A 49 5.85 -3.15 -6.88
CA LEU A 49 5.58 -1.92 -6.13
C LEU A 49 4.38 -1.20 -6.76
N ALA A 50 3.37 -0.87 -5.96
CA ALA A 50 2.16 -0.18 -6.40
C ALA A 50 2.48 1.19 -7.03
N SER A 51 1.57 1.76 -7.81
CA SER A 51 1.83 2.91 -8.70
C SER A 51 2.54 4.08 -8.02
N TYR A 52 2.05 4.49 -6.84
CA TYR A 52 2.61 5.61 -6.08
C TYR A 52 3.46 5.19 -4.87
N GLY A 53 3.60 3.88 -4.63
CA GLY A 53 4.44 3.36 -3.56
C GLY A 53 5.90 3.76 -3.77
N ARG A 54 6.55 4.20 -2.68
CA ARG A 54 7.99 4.55 -2.64
C ARG A 54 8.66 3.91 -1.45
N VAL A 55 9.98 3.71 -1.52
CA VAL A 55 10.79 3.18 -0.40
C VAL A 55 11.47 4.35 0.31
N ASN A 56 11.34 4.43 1.63
CA ASN A 56 12.00 5.46 2.43
C ASN A 56 13.43 5.07 2.84
N ALA A 57 14.15 5.96 3.54
CA ALA A 57 15.54 5.74 3.92
C ALA A 57 15.77 4.54 4.86
N PHE A 58 14.72 4.10 5.56
CA PHE A 58 14.76 2.94 6.47
C PHE A 58 14.35 1.64 5.77
N GLY A 59 13.93 1.70 4.51
CA GLY A 59 13.52 0.53 3.72
C GLY A 59 12.03 0.19 3.80
N PHE A 60 11.22 1.01 4.48
CA PHE A 60 9.77 0.82 4.50
C PHE A 60 9.11 1.39 3.24
N ILE A 61 7.98 0.81 2.83
CA ILE A 61 7.20 1.31 1.71
C ILE A 61 6.15 2.30 2.23
N GLU A 62 6.12 3.49 1.63
CA GLU A 62 5.17 4.55 1.93
C GLU A 62 4.22 4.78 0.76
N THR A 63 3.00 5.20 1.09
CA THR A 63 1.94 5.57 0.16
C THR A 63 1.54 7.03 0.40
N PRO A 64 1.36 7.86 -0.66
CA PRO A 64 0.88 9.23 -0.48
C PRO A 64 -0.62 9.29 -0.20
N TYR A 65 -1.02 10.20 0.70
CA TYR A 65 -2.39 10.51 1.04
C TYR A 65 -2.59 12.03 1.10
N ARG A 66 -3.81 12.49 0.77
CA ARG A 66 -4.20 13.89 0.94
C ARG A 66 -4.71 14.13 2.35
N LYS A 67 -4.22 15.18 2.99
CA LYS A 67 -4.63 15.52 4.35
C LYS A 67 -6.02 16.14 4.36
N VAL A 68 -6.84 15.73 5.32
CA VAL A 68 -8.15 16.32 5.59
C VAL A 68 -8.06 17.12 6.88
N ILE A 69 -8.42 18.40 6.84
CA ILE A 69 -8.41 19.29 8.00
C ILE A 69 -9.82 19.83 8.17
N GLU A 70 -10.43 19.58 9.34
CA GLU A 70 -11.79 20.03 9.66
C GLU A 70 -12.84 19.67 8.57
N GLY A 71 -12.71 18.48 7.99
CA GLY A 71 -13.61 17.97 6.96
C GLY A 71 -13.34 18.48 5.53
N VAL A 72 -12.33 19.32 5.33
CA VAL A 72 -11.92 19.83 4.02
C VAL A 72 -10.70 19.05 3.51
N VAL A 73 -10.81 18.46 2.31
CA VAL A 73 -9.71 17.78 1.65
C VAL A 73 -8.73 18.81 1.10
N THR A 74 -7.47 18.71 1.49
CA THR A 74 -6.40 19.65 1.08
C THR A 74 -5.52 19.07 -0.03
N ASP A 75 -4.71 19.93 -0.67
CA ASP A 75 -3.68 19.49 -1.63
C ASP A 75 -2.35 19.11 -0.97
N ASP A 76 -2.28 19.14 0.37
CA ASP A 76 -1.13 18.68 1.12
C ASP A 76 -1.03 17.15 1.09
N VAL A 77 0.12 16.63 0.68
CA VAL A 77 0.36 15.20 0.45
C VAL A 77 1.39 14.69 1.44
N ASP A 78 0.93 13.88 2.37
CA ASP A 78 1.77 13.17 3.33
C ASP A 78 1.97 11.73 2.87
N TYR A 79 3.21 11.24 2.97
CA TYR A 79 3.54 9.85 2.69
C TYR A 79 3.58 9.07 4.00
N LEU A 80 2.77 8.03 4.09
CA LEU A 80 2.60 7.25 5.31
C LEU A 80 3.13 5.82 5.13
N THR A 81 3.92 5.37 6.08
CA THR A 81 4.22 3.94 6.28
C THR A 81 2.97 3.18 6.72
N ALA A 82 3.01 1.85 6.70
CA ALA A 82 1.87 1.03 7.13
C ALA A 82 1.46 1.32 8.58
N ASP A 83 2.42 1.40 9.49
CA ASP A 83 2.17 1.66 10.91
C ASP A 83 1.62 3.07 11.16
N GLU A 84 2.01 4.05 10.34
CA GLU A 84 1.46 5.40 10.40
C GLU A 84 0.04 5.46 9.86
N GLU A 85 -0.25 4.78 8.74
CA GLU A 85 -1.59 4.71 8.14
C GLU A 85 -2.62 4.12 9.11
N ASP A 86 -2.28 3.08 9.87
CA ASP A 86 -3.16 2.42 10.85
C ASP A 86 -3.66 3.36 11.96
N ARG A 87 -3.02 4.53 12.14
CA ARG A 87 -3.42 5.55 13.12
C ARG A 87 -4.50 6.49 12.60
N PHE A 88 -4.86 6.39 11.32
CA PHE A 88 -5.81 7.27 10.66
C PHE A 88 -6.96 6.48 10.04
N VAL A 89 -8.07 7.17 9.80
CA VAL A 89 -9.16 6.65 8.97
C VAL A 89 -8.98 7.20 7.55
N ILE A 90 -8.90 6.31 6.57
CA ILE A 90 -8.63 6.67 5.18
C ILE A 90 -9.94 6.64 4.37
N ALA A 91 -10.33 7.79 3.82
CA ALA A 91 -11.42 7.87 2.86
C ALA A 91 -10.98 7.38 1.48
N GLN A 92 -11.90 6.80 0.71
CA GLN A 92 -11.61 6.37 -0.65
C GLN A 92 -11.46 7.56 -1.61
N ALA A 93 -10.63 7.40 -2.63
CA ALA A 93 -10.36 8.45 -3.63
C ALA A 93 -11.58 8.84 -4.47
N ASN A 94 -12.62 8.00 -4.52
CA ASN A 94 -13.86 8.23 -5.26
C ASN A 94 -15.00 8.78 -4.39
N ALA A 95 -14.72 9.15 -3.14
CA ALA A 95 -15.71 9.81 -2.30
C ALA A 95 -16.17 11.13 -2.94
N THR A 96 -17.47 11.38 -2.96
CA THR A 96 -18.04 12.61 -3.53
C THR A 96 -17.69 13.81 -2.66
N LEU A 97 -17.20 14.88 -3.30
CA LEU A 97 -16.86 16.14 -2.65
C LEU A 97 -17.72 17.27 -3.22
N SER A 98 -18.08 18.20 -2.35
CA SER A 98 -18.71 19.45 -2.76
C SER A 98 -17.70 20.39 -3.44
N GLU A 99 -18.18 21.51 -3.99
CA GLU A 99 -17.32 22.55 -4.58
C GLU A 99 -16.29 23.13 -3.57
N GLU A 100 -16.59 23.05 -2.27
CA GLU A 100 -15.71 23.50 -1.18
C GLU A 100 -14.75 22.39 -0.70
N MET A 101 -14.64 21.28 -1.43
CA MET A 101 -13.77 20.14 -1.08
C MET A 101 -14.12 19.47 0.25
N ARG A 102 -15.39 19.53 0.65
CA ARG A 102 -15.93 18.80 1.80
C ARG A 102 -16.61 17.52 1.33
N PHE A 103 -16.61 16.48 2.16
CA PHE A 103 -17.37 15.27 1.87
C PHE A 103 -18.87 15.57 1.82
N GLU A 104 -19.54 15.14 0.74
CA GLU A 104 -21.01 15.15 0.69
C GLU A 104 -21.54 13.99 1.53
N GLU A 105 -22.50 14.25 2.44
CA GLU A 105 -23.12 13.17 3.21
C GLU A 105 -23.82 12.19 2.27
N SER A 106 -23.60 10.90 2.52
CA SER A 106 -24.25 9.79 1.81
C SER A 106 -25.62 9.47 2.38
#